data_AF-A0A2I4GK68-F1
#
_entry.id   AF-A0A2I4GK68-F1
#
_cell.length_a   1.000
_cell.length_b   1.000
_cell.length_c   1.000
_cell.angle_alpha   90.00
_cell.angle_beta   90.00
_cell.angle_gamma   90.00
#
_symmetry.space_group_name_H-M   'P 1'
#
loop_
_entity.id
_entity.type
_entity.pdbx_description
1 polymer ?
#
loop_
_entity_poly.entity_id
_entity_poly.type
_entity_poly.pdbx_seq_one_letter_code
_entity_poly.pdbx_strand_id
1 'polypeptide(L)'
;MKAILDGIRLCKRLHLINVIIESDSHIVVDWLCKGKCSMWYLWNFWEALRKELEGLNFVVVHQLREGNSTADFLAREGEMGLNVTYNGNQDFPRYLKGIVRLDFLGIPYLRC
;
A
#
# COMPACT_ATOMS: atom_id res chain seq x y z
N MET A 1 5.96 -3.67 -4.99
CA MET A 1 6.28 -4.73 -4.00
C MET A 1 6.89 -4.17 -2.72
N LYS A 2 7.94 -3.33 -2.77
CA LYS A 2 8.52 -2.71 -1.56
C LYS A 2 7.48 -1.96 -0.71
N ALA A 3 6.63 -1.14 -1.33
CA ALA A 3 5.55 -0.44 -0.63
C ALA A 3 4.62 -1.38 0.16
N ILE A 4 4.23 -2.52 -0.42
CA ILE A 4 3.41 -3.52 0.27
C ILE A 4 4.18 -4.12 1.45
N LEU A 5 5.44 -4.51 1.25
CA LEU A 5 6.28 -5.05 2.32
C LEU A 5 6.39 -4.07 3.50
N ASP A 6 6.64 -2.79 3.22
CA ASP A 6 6.75 -1.75 4.25
C ASP A 6 5.40 -1.51 4.94
N GLY A 7 4.29 -1.54 4.20
CA GLY A 7 2.92 -1.49 4.74
C GLY A 7 2.59 -2.66 5.67
N ILE A 8 2.91 -3.89 5.27
CA ILE A 8 2.68 -5.09 6.09
C ILE A 8 3.51 -5.04 7.39
N ARG A 9 4.78 -4.62 7.28
CA ARG A 9 5.62 -4.40 8.47
C ARG A 9 5.05 -3.35 9.41
N LEU A 10 4.48 -2.27 8.86
CA LEU A 10 3.79 -1.27 9.66
C LEU A 10 2.56 -1.85 10.35
N CYS A 11 1.71 -2.59 9.64
CA CYS A 11 0.55 -3.28 10.23
C CYS A 11 0.96 -4.18 11.40
N LYS A 12 2.02 -5.00 11.25
CA LYS A 12 2.55 -5.84 12.33
C LYS A 12 3.04 -5.02 13.53
N ARG A 13 3.80 -3.94 13.31
CA ARG A 13 4.24 -3.05 14.41
C ARG A 13 3.07 -2.43 15.17
N LEU A 14 1.97 -2.15 14.47
CA LEU A 14 0.72 -1.63 15.03
C LEU A 14 -0.19 -2.73 15.60
N HIS A 15 0.26 -3.99 15.63
CA HIS A 15 -0.50 -5.14 16.12
C HIS A 15 -1.84 -5.35 15.37
N LEU A 16 -1.89 -4.96 14.09
CA LEU A 16 -3.03 -5.20 13.22
C LEU A 16 -2.93 -6.58 12.59
N ILE A 17 -3.92 -7.43 12.87
CA ILE A 17 -3.95 -8.83 12.41
C ILE A 17 -4.83 -9.07 11.18
N ASN A 18 -5.82 -8.20 10.96
CA ASN A 18 -6.75 -8.27 9.84
C ASN A 18 -6.42 -7.14 8.86
N VAL A 19 -5.94 -7.48 7.67
CA VAL A 19 -5.40 -6.51 6.71
C VAL A 19 -6.05 -6.66 5.34
N ILE A 20 -6.51 -5.56 4.77
CA ILE A 20 -6.90 -5.48 3.37
C ILE A 20 -5.70 -4.93 2.60
N ILE A 21 -5.17 -5.71 1.66
CA ILE A 21 -4.07 -5.28 0.79
C ILE A 21 -4.67 -4.78 -0.50
N GLU A 22 -4.64 -3.47 -0.69
CA GLU A 22 -5.09 -2.81 -1.91
C GLU A 22 -3.89 -2.44 -2.79
N SER A 23 -3.97 -2.73 -4.08
CA SER A 23 -2.96 -2.32 -5.05
C SER A 23 -3.57 -2.11 -6.43
N ASP A 24 -3.11 -1.08 -7.12
CA ASP A 24 -3.39 -0.82 -8.54
C ASP A 24 -2.52 -1.64 -9.50
N SER A 25 -1.57 -2.42 -8.97
CA SER A 25 -0.71 -3.28 -9.77
C SER A 25 -1.31 -4.67 -9.91
N HIS A 26 -1.96 -4.90 -11.06
CA HIS A 26 -2.59 -6.16 -11.38
C HIS A 26 -1.65 -7.38 -11.25
N ILE A 27 -0.38 -7.22 -11.61
CA ILE A 27 0.65 -8.27 -11.50
C ILE A 27 0.92 -8.62 -10.02
N VAL A 28 1.00 -7.61 -9.16
CA VAL A 28 1.28 -7.81 -7.74
C VAL A 28 0.08 -8.45 -7.03
N VAL A 29 -1.13 -8.03 -7.38
CA VAL A 29 -2.37 -8.68 -6.93
C VAL A 29 -2.39 -10.15 -7.35
N ASP A 30 -2.09 -10.45 -8.62
CA ASP A 30 -2.04 -11.81 -9.13
C ASP A 30 -1.02 -12.68 -8.37
N TRP A 31 0.18 -12.16 -8.10
CA TRP A 31 1.18 -12.87 -7.31
C TRP A 31 0.73 -13.17 -5.89
N LEU A 32 0.09 -12.21 -5.22
CA LEU A 32 -0.42 -12.38 -3.86
C LEU A 32 -1.57 -13.40 -3.83
N CYS A 33 -2.51 -13.32 -4.78
CA CYS A 33 -3.60 -14.27 -4.89
C CYS A 33 -3.14 -15.70 -5.21
N LYS A 34 -2.15 -15.85 -6.09
CA LYS A 34 -1.59 -17.17 -6.48
C LYS A 34 -0.50 -17.67 -5.55
N GLY A 35 -0.02 -16.84 -4.62
CA GLY A 35 1.12 -17.16 -3.77
C GLY A 35 2.43 -17.40 -4.52
N LYS A 36 2.60 -16.82 -5.72
CA LYS A 36 3.77 -17.05 -6.58
C LYS A 36 4.21 -15.80 -7.32
N CYS A 37 5.47 -15.41 -7.16
CA CYS A 37 6.13 -14.39 -7.97
C CYS A 37 6.77 -15.01 -9.23
N SER A 38 6.43 -14.47 -10.40
CA SER A 38 6.97 -14.93 -11.69
C SER A 38 8.29 -14.24 -12.09
N MET A 39 8.73 -13.20 -11.37
CA MET A 39 9.89 -12.38 -11.72
C MET A 39 11.07 -12.72 -10.81
N TRP A 40 12.11 -13.34 -11.40
CA TRP A 40 13.28 -13.84 -10.66
C TRP A 40 14.00 -12.76 -9.85
N TYR A 41 14.18 -11.56 -10.41
CA TYR A 41 14.89 -10.46 -9.74
C TYR A 41 14.12 -9.88 -8.55
N LEU A 42 12.84 -10.24 -8.39
CA LEU A 42 12.00 -9.85 -7.25
C LEU A 42 11.85 -10.95 -6.21
N TRP A 43 12.46 -12.12 -6.39
CA TRP A 43 12.30 -13.24 -5.45
C TRP A 43 12.73 -12.90 -4.02
N ASN A 44 13.80 -12.15 -3.84
CA ASN A 44 14.22 -11.73 -2.49
C ASN A 44 13.15 -10.89 -1.78
N PHE A 45 12.50 -9.97 -2.52
CA PHE A 45 11.39 -9.17 -1.98
C PHE A 45 10.14 -10.03 -1.73
N TRP A 46 9.87 -10.98 -2.62
CA TRP A 46 8.76 -11.90 -2.50
C TRP A 46 8.88 -12.79 -1.26
N GLU A 47 10.05 -13.39 -1.03
CA GLU A 47 10.32 -14.24 0.12
C GLU A 47 10.23 -13.44 1.43
N ALA A 48 10.76 -12.21 1.45
CA ALA A 48 10.60 -11.32 2.60
C ALA A 48 9.11 -11.02 2.85
N LEU A 49 8.35 -10.69 1.81
CA LEU A 49 6.92 -10.42 1.92
C LEU A 49 6.14 -11.64 2.43
N ARG A 50 6.43 -12.84 1.92
CA ARG A 50 5.79 -14.08 2.39
C ARG A 50 5.99 -14.30 3.88
N LYS A 51 7.22 -14.16 4.38
CA LYS A 51 7.51 -14.25 5.83
C LYS A 51 6.74 -13.21 6.64
N GLU A 52 6.62 -12.00 6.11
CA GLU A 52 5.86 -10.94 6.78
C GLU A 52 4.34 -11.15 6.72
N LEU A 53 3.83 -11.92 5.77
CA LEU A 53 2.41 -12.28 5.69
C LEU A 53 2.03 -13.43 6.64
N GLU A 54 3.01 -14.23 7.10
CA GLU A 54 2.76 -15.27 8.10
C GLU A 54 2.18 -14.66 9.38
N GLY A 55 1.08 -15.26 9.85
CA GLY A 55 0.34 -14.83 11.03
C GLY A 55 -0.67 -13.69 10.82
N LEU A 56 -0.78 -13.16 9.60
CA LEU A 56 -1.81 -12.18 9.25
C LEU A 56 -3.01 -12.86 8.57
N ASN A 57 -4.20 -12.41 8.93
CA ASN A 57 -5.40 -12.67 8.15
C ASN A 57 -5.57 -11.54 7.14
N PHE A 58 -5.45 -11.83 5.85
CA PHE A 58 -5.51 -10.80 4.83
C PHE A 58 -6.35 -11.18 3.63
N VAL A 59 -6.88 -10.14 2.97
CA VAL A 59 -7.51 -10.23 1.65
C VAL A 59 -6.78 -9.28 0.72
N VAL A 60 -6.80 -9.60 -0.58
CA VAL A 60 -6.11 -8.81 -1.60
C VAL A 60 -7.17 -8.30 -2.57
N VAL A 61 -7.15 -6.99 -2.82
CA VAL A 61 -8.09 -6.31 -3.70
C VAL A 61 -7.32 -5.52 -4.74
N HIS A 62 -7.72 -5.66 -6.00
CA HIS A 62 -7.25 -4.76 -7.04
C HIS A 62 -8.01 -3.45 -6.95
N GLN A 63 -7.29 -2.36 -6.71
CA GLN A 63 -7.86 -1.02 -6.63
C GLN A 63 -7.65 -0.29 -7.94
N LEU A 64 -8.64 0.47 -8.39
CA LEU A 64 -8.42 1.36 -9.54
C LEU A 64 -7.41 2.45 -9.16
N ARG A 65 -6.66 2.93 -10.15
CA ARG A 65 -5.54 3.86 -9.93
C ARG A 65 -6.00 5.18 -9.27
N GLU A 66 -7.23 5.59 -9.52
CA GLU A 66 -7.87 6.76 -8.91
C GLU A 66 -8.08 6.59 -7.39
N GLY A 67 -8.36 5.37 -6.93
CA GLY A 67 -8.45 5.02 -5.51
C GLY A 67 -7.08 4.87 -4.85
N ASN A 68 -6.03 4.58 -5.62
CA ASN A 68 -4.66 4.47 -5.11
C ASN A 68 -3.92 5.82 -4.98
N SER A 69 -4.64 6.95 -5.10
CA SER A 69 -4.07 8.29 -5.17
C SER A 69 -3.31 8.71 -3.90
N THR A 70 -3.73 8.23 -2.72
CA THR A 70 -3.03 8.47 -1.44
C THR A 70 -1.65 7.82 -1.44
N ALA A 71 -1.55 6.55 -1.85
CA ALA A 71 -0.29 5.81 -1.88
C ALA A 71 0.67 6.39 -2.92
N ASP A 72 0.15 6.75 -4.10
CA ASP A 72 0.90 7.45 -5.16
C ASP A 72 1.50 8.77 -4.66
N PHE A 73 0.72 9.56 -3.93
CA PHE A 73 1.20 10.82 -3.36
C PHE A 73 2.35 10.59 -2.39
N LEU A 74 2.20 9.66 -1.43
CA LEU A 74 3.25 9.35 -0.46
C LEU A 74 4.51 8.78 -1.12
N ALA A 75 4.36 7.96 -2.15
CA ALA A 75 5.50 7.43 -2.91
C ALA A 75 6.28 8.55 -3.62
N ARG A 76 5.57 9.53 -4.19
CA ARG A 76 6.19 10.70 -4.83
C ARG A 76 6.94 11.59 -3.84
N GLU A 77 6.36 11.83 -2.66
CA GLU A 77 7.04 12.58 -1.60
C GLU A 77 8.34 11.87 -1.17
N GLY A 78 8.28 10.54 -1.02
CA GLY A 78 9.45 9.71 -0.74
C GLY A 78 10.53 9.78 -1.83
N GLU A 79 10.12 9.79 -3.11
CA GLU A 79 11.04 9.96 -4.25
C GLU A 79 11.74 11.33 -4.23
N MET A 80 11.05 12.38 -3.80
CA MET A 80 11.62 13.72 -3.60
C MET A 80 12.56 13.81 -2.38
N GLY A 81 12.80 12.70 -1.67
CA GLY A 81 13.70 12.61 -0.52
C GLY A 81 13.02 12.89 0.82
N LEU A 82 11.70 13.08 0.85
CA LEU A 82 10.96 13.27 2.10
C LEU A 82 10.71 11.93 2.76
N ASN A 83 11.44 11.65 3.84
CA ASN A 83 11.21 10.48 4.68
C ASN A 83 10.35 10.85 5.90
N VAL A 84 9.08 11.18 5.65
CA VAL A 84 8.12 11.62 6.68
C VAL A 84 7.14 10.50 7.00
N THR A 85 6.94 10.23 8.29
CA THR A 85 5.86 9.37 8.77
C THR A 85 4.80 10.24 9.42
N TYR A 86 3.56 10.13 8.96
CA TYR A 86 2.42 10.82 9.54
C TYR A 86 1.65 9.86 10.45
N ASN A 87 1.51 10.19 11.73
CA ASN A 87 0.89 9.30 12.72
C ASN A 87 -0.60 9.59 12.94
N GLY A 88 -1.10 10.71 12.45
CA GLY A 88 -2.53 11.02 12.49
C GLY A 88 -2.95 12.05 11.47
N ASN A 89 -4.27 12.15 11.26
CA ASN A 89 -4.87 13.06 10.31
C ASN A 89 -4.47 14.53 10.55
N GLN A 90 -4.12 14.92 11.77
CA GLN A 90 -3.70 16.30 12.08
C GLN A 90 -2.40 16.68 11.36
N ASP A 91 -1.48 15.71 11.23
CA ASP A 91 -0.13 15.91 10.69
C ASP A 91 -0.13 15.97 9.15
N PHE A 92 -1.23 15.58 8.50
CA PHE A 92 -1.29 15.54 7.05
C PHE A 92 -1.26 16.96 6.44
N PRO A 93 -0.46 17.17 5.39
CA PRO A 93 -0.56 18.34 4.53
C PRO A 93 -2.00 18.50 4.01
N ARG A 94 -2.43 19.75 3.76
CA ARG A 94 -3.82 20.05 3.33
C ARG A 94 -4.24 19.22 2.10
N TYR A 95 -3.31 19.01 1.18
CA TYR A 95 -3.56 18.22 -0.02
C TYR A 95 -3.81 16.74 0.30
N LEU A 96 -2.96 16.12 1.11
CA LEU A 96 -3.12 14.74 1.57
C LEU A 96 -4.45 14.55 2.34
N LYS A 97 -4.83 15.51 3.19
CA LYS A 97 -6.16 15.51 3.86
C LYS A 97 -7.31 15.46 2.86
N GLY A 98 -7.20 16.19 1.76
CA GLY A 98 -8.20 16.20 0.69
C GLY A 98 -8.34 14.83 0.02
N ILE A 99 -7.22 14.22 -0.35
CA ILE A 99 -7.20 12.91 -1.00
C ILE A 99 -7.78 11.83 -0.08
N VAL A 100 -7.32 11.75 1.18
CA VAL A 100 -7.81 10.76 2.15
C VAL A 100 -9.31 10.91 2.42
N ARG A 101 -9.84 12.14 2.39
CA ARG A 101 -11.29 12.36 2.53
C ARG A 101 -12.08 11.85 1.33
N LEU A 102 -11.56 12.03 0.11
CA LEU A 102 -12.22 11.50 -1.09
C LEU A 102 -12.22 9.97 -1.06
N ASP A 103 -11.10 9.37 -0.69
CA ASP A 103 -10.95 7.92 -0.52
C ASP A 103 -11.93 7.36 0.52
N PHE A 104 -12.02 7.98 1.69
CA PHE A 104 -12.98 7.61 2.73
C PHE A 104 -14.45 7.71 2.25
N LEU A 105 -14.77 8.66 1.37
CA LEU A 105 -16.09 8.82 0.79
C LEU A 105 -16.35 7.88 -0.41
N GLY A 106 -15.37 7.07 -0.81
CA GLY A 106 -15.44 6.24 -2.01
C GLY A 106 -15.51 7.06 -3.31
N ILE A 107 -15.03 8.31 -3.29
CA ILE A 107 -15.05 9.20 -4.45
C ILE A 107 -13.69 9.08 -5.16
N PRO A 108 -13.65 8.69 -6.44
CA PRO A 108 -12.40 8.56 -7.17
C PRO A 108 -11.71 9.92 -7.31
N TYR A 109 -10.38 9.92 -7.13
CA TYR A 109 -9.59 11.12 -7.34
C TYR A 109 -9.40 11.37 -8.85
N LEU A 110 -10.00 12.44 -9.37
CA LEU A 110 -9.85 12.84 -10.76
C LEU A 110 -8.51 13.59 -10.96
N ARG A 111 -7.63 13.02 -11.78
CA ARG A 111 -6.44 13.71 -12.29
C ARG A 111 -6.82 14.36 -13.63
N CYS A 112 -7.00 15.68 -13.63
CA CYS A 112 -7.07 16.46 -14.87
C CYS A 112 -5.68 16.76 -15.41
#